data_AF-K0T3K0-F1
#
_entry.id   AF-K0T3K0-F1
#
_cell.length_a   1.000
_cell.length_b   1.000
_cell.length_c   1.000
_cell.angle_alpha   90.00
_cell.angle_beta   90.00
_cell.angle_gamma   90.00
#
_symmetry.space_group_name_H-M   'P 1'
#
loop_
_entity.id
_entity.type
_entity.pdbx_description
1 polymer ?
#
loop_
_entity_poly.entity_id
_entity_poly.type
_entity_poly.pdbx_seq_one_letter_code
_entity_poly.pdbx_strand_id
1 'polypeptide(L)'
;HVHVVDAHPGLVWTPLLRNHIGDKAVGTLTKTGLAKLLYKTPNEGAQAIVAAVDDVPSDTEPSKREQVYYENGRAGGLASTESRSIDQSKELWKTVIAPEVSSVDLPPGWGQQNRL
;
A
#
# COMPACT_ATOMS: atom_id res chain seq x y z
N HIS A 1 17.85 7.19 -7.17
CA HIS A 1 17.37 5.86 -6.77
C HIS A 1 15.90 5.97 -6.39
N VAL A 2 15.05 5.06 -6.86
CA VAL A 2 13.63 5.01 -6.49
C VAL A 2 13.47 3.95 -5.41
N HIS A 3 12.81 4.31 -4.30
CA HIS A 3 12.45 3.39 -3.24
C HIS A 3 10.94 3.13 -3.31
N VAL A 4 10.56 1.86 -3.29
CA VAL A 4 9.16 1.44 -3.26
C VAL A 4 8.89 0.83 -1.90
N VAL A 5 7.82 1.27 -1.25
CA VAL A 5 7.42 0.85 0.10
C VAL A 5 5.98 0.43 0.04
N ASP A 6 5.70 -0.79 0.49
CA ASP A 6 4.34 -1.26 0.67
C ASP A 6 3.91 -0.99 2.12
N ALA A 7 2.82 -0.25 2.28
CA ALA A 7 2.32 0.16 3.58
C ALA A 7 0.79 0.10 3.65
N HIS A 8 0.28 -0.42 4.76
CA HIS A 8 -1.14 -0.43 5.10
C HIS A 8 -1.40 0.42 6.35
N PRO A 9 -2.21 1.48 6.25
CA PRO A 9 -2.41 2.43 7.34
C PRO A 9 -3.32 1.89 8.45
N GLY A 10 -3.86 0.68 8.31
CA GLY A 10 -4.91 0.11 9.16
C GLY A 10 -6.30 0.46 8.64
N LEU A 11 -7.32 0.24 9.49
CA LEU A 11 -8.70 0.57 9.16
C LEU A 11 -8.92 2.09 9.29
N VAL A 12 -8.95 2.79 8.16
CA VAL A 12 -9.13 4.25 8.10
C VAL A 12 -10.57 4.59 7.70
N TRP A 13 -11.19 5.53 8.42
CA TRP A 13 -12.55 6.01 8.18
C TRP A 13 -12.62 6.94 6.94
N THR A 14 -12.49 6.36 5.76
CA THR A 14 -12.45 7.06 4.47
C THR A 14 -13.82 7.10 3.79
N PRO A 15 -14.05 8.02 2.83
CA PRO A 15 -15.23 7.98 1.95
C PRO A 15 -15.39 6.63 1.23
N LEU A 16 -14.31 6.02 0.75
CA LEU A 16 -14.35 4.73 0.06
C LEU A 16 -14.90 3.61 0.97
N LEU A 17 -14.41 3.53 2.21
CA LEU A 17 -14.93 2.57 3.19
C LEU A 17 -16.40 2.82 3.51
N ARG A 18 -16.78 4.09 3.72
CA ARG A 18 -18.17 4.46 4.02
C ARG A 18 -19.12 4.09 2.89
N ASN A 19 -18.71 4.32 1.65
CA ASN A 19 -19.48 3.95 0.46
C ASN A 19 -19.62 2.42 0.34
N HIS A 20 -18.59 1.66 0.74
CA HIS A 20 -18.62 0.20 0.70
C HIS A 20 -19.59 -0.41 1.73
N ILE A 21 -19.62 0.12 2.97
CA ILE A 21 -20.47 -0.43 4.04
C ILE A 21 -21.89 0.18 4.08
N GLY A 22 -22.11 1.29 3.37
CA GLY A 22 -23.41 1.93 3.18
C GLY A 22 -23.91 2.78 4.36
N ASP A 23 -24.83 3.69 4.05
CA ASP A 23 -25.30 4.76 4.96
C ASP A 23 -25.88 4.25 6.28
N LYS A 24 -26.56 3.10 6.26
CA LYS A 24 -27.16 2.52 7.47
C LYS A 24 -26.08 2.09 8.48
N ALA A 25 -25.02 1.43 8.00
CA ALA A 25 -23.90 1.01 8.83
C ALA A 25 -23.10 2.23 9.32
N VAL A 26 -22.81 3.16 8.41
CA VAL A 26 -22.14 4.44 8.72
C VAL A 26 -22.90 5.21 9.81
N GLY A 27 -24.22 5.34 9.66
CA GLY A 27 -25.08 6.02 10.63
C GLY A 27 -25.06 5.33 11.99
N THR A 28 -25.10 4.00 12.02
CA THR A 28 -25.05 3.22 13.26
C THR A 28 -23.71 3.37 13.97
N LEU A 29 -22.60 3.19 13.25
CA LEU A 29 -21.24 3.31 13.78
C LEU A 29 -20.94 4.73 14.28
N THR A 30 -21.47 5.74 13.59
CA THR A 30 -21.29 7.14 14.00
C THR A 30 -22.11 7.48 15.24
N LYS A 31 -23.40 7.09 15.29
CA LYS A 31 -24.29 7.38 16.43
C LYS A 31 -23.86 6.69 17.71
N THR A 32 -23.36 5.46 17.60
CA THR A 32 -22.86 4.67 18.74
C THR A 32 -21.46 5.07 19.19
N GLY A 33 -20.76 5.92 18.42
CA GLY A 33 -19.36 6.27 18.69
C GLY A 33 -18.34 5.18 18.33
N LEU A 34 -18.79 3.98 17.92
CA LEU A 34 -17.94 2.87 17.53
C LEU A 34 -16.99 3.22 16.38
N ALA A 35 -17.40 4.13 15.49
CA ALA A 35 -16.55 4.59 14.40
C ALA A 35 -15.20 5.16 14.90
N LYS A 36 -15.20 5.88 16.03
CA LYS A 36 -13.99 6.47 16.62
C LYS A 36 -13.10 5.45 17.35
N LEU A 37 -13.68 4.33 17.77
CA LEU A 37 -12.96 3.27 18.48
C LEU A 37 -12.33 2.27 17.52
N LEU A 38 -13.01 1.98 16.41
CA LEU A 38 -12.62 0.94 15.47
C LEU A 38 -11.75 1.47 14.32
N TYR A 39 -11.88 2.75 13.98
CA TYR A 39 -11.24 3.31 12.79
C TYR A 39 -10.38 4.50 13.13
N LYS A 40 -9.25 4.59 12.42
CA LYS A 40 -8.41 5.78 12.37
C LYS A 40 -9.08 6.88 11.57
N THR A 41 -8.77 8.12 11.93
CA THR A 41 -9.02 9.29 11.09
C THR A 41 -8.12 9.26 9.85
N PRO A 42 -8.49 9.96 8.77
CA PRO A 42 -7.64 10.11 7.59
C PRO A 42 -6.23 10.64 7.92
N ASN A 43 -6.11 11.54 8.89
CA ASN A 43 -4.83 12.11 9.30
C ASN A 43 -3.93 11.07 9.98
N GLU A 44 -4.47 10.26 10.90
CA GLU A 44 -3.74 9.15 11.52
C GLU A 44 -3.34 8.09 10.50
N GLY A 45 -4.19 7.84 9.50
CA GLY A 45 -3.87 6.98 8.37
C GLY A 45 -2.69 7.51 7.55
N ALA A 46 -2.70 8.80 7.21
CA ALA A 46 -1.61 9.45 6.48
C ALA A 46 -0.30 9.42 7.26
N GLN A 47 -0.33 9.69 8.57
CA GLN A 47 0.84 9.62 9.44
C GLN A 47 1.46 8.23 9.47
N ALA A 48 0.65 7.16 9.43
CA ALA A 48 1.16 5.80 9.35
C ALA A 48 1.91 5.52 8.03
N ILE A 49 1.49 6.13 6.91
CA ILE A 49 2.20 6.02 5.64
C ILE A 49 3.52 6.80 5.68
N VAL A 50 3.51 8.03 6.18
CA VAL A 50 4.72 8.84 6.31
C VAL A 50 5.76 8.14 7.20
N ALA A 51 5.33 7.61 8.35
CA ALA A 51 6.20 6.85 9.23
C ALA A 51 6.85 5.63 8.54
N ALA A 52 6.12 4.93 7.67
CA ALA A 52 6.67 3.82 6.90
C ALA A 52 7.74 4.28 5.90
N VAL A 53 7.57 5.44 5.28
CA VAL A 53 8.55 6.02 4.35
C VAL A 53 9.80 6.48 5.09
N ASP A 54 9.64 7.12 6.25
CA ASP A 54 10.74 7.65 7.06
C ASP A 54 11.58 6.54 7.72
N ASP A 55 10.99 5.38 8.00
CA ASP A 55 11.68 4.24 8.60
C ASP A 55 12.59 3.50 7.60
N VAL A 56 12.41 3.71 6.29
CA VAL A 56 13.27 3.07 5.29
C VAL A 56 14.70 3.56 5.48
N PRO A 57 15.67 2.67 5.80
CA PRO A 57 17.05 3.09 5.97
C PRO A 57 17.53 3.80 4.70
N SER A 58 18.40 4.80 4.80
CA SER A 58 18.94 5.46 3.59
C SER A 58 20.08 4.64 2.95
N ASP A 59 20.80 3.84 3.73
CA ASP A 59 22.18 3.43 3.39
C ASP A 59 22.36 1.97 2.96
N THR A 60 21.29 1.27 2.62
CA THR A 60 21.37 -0.13 2.14
C THR A 60 21.24 -0.14 0.63
N GLU A 61 22.24 -0.75 -0.02
CA GLU A 61 22.19 -1.14 -1.42
C GLU A 61 20.81 -1.72 -1.80
N PRO A 62 20.12 -1.17 -2.81
CA PRO A 62 18.77 -1.63 -3.20
C PRO A 62 18.70 -3.13 -3.52
N SER A 63 19.81 -3.71 -3.97
CA SER A 63 19.97 -5.13 -4.33
C SER A 63 20.01 -6.07 -3.12
N LYS A 64 20.25 -5.54 -1.91
CA LYS A 64 20.38 -6.32 -0.66
C LYS A 64 19.24 -6.09 0.32
N ARG A 65 18.23 -5.29 -0.04
CA ARG A 65 17.07 -5.04 0.80
C ARG A 65 16.02 -6.11 0.62
N GLU A 66 15.64 -6.73 1.72
CA GLU A 66 14.39 -7.48 1.80
C GLU A 66 13.22 -6.49 1.77
N GLN A 67 12.14 -6.87 1.08
CA GLN A 67 10.94 -6.05 1.02
C GLN A 67 10.18 -6.17 2.33
N VAL A 68 10.06 -5.05 3.03
CA VAL A 68 9.37 -4.96 4.31
C VAL A 68 7.99 -4.38 4.07
N TYR A 69 6.97 -5.10 4.53
CA TYR A 69 5.61 -4.60 4.55
C TYR A 69 5.34 -3.83 5.84
N TYR A 70 4.86 -2.60 5.72
CA TYR A 70 4.59 -1.75 6.86
C TYR A 70 3.10 -1.80 7.23
N GLU A 71 2.80 -2.01 8.51
CA GLU A 71 1.45 -1.94 9.03
C GLU A 71 1.38 -0.90 10.13
N ASN A 72 0.43 0.03 10.02
CA ASN A 72 0.22 1.08 11.03
C ASN A 72 1.50 1.89 11.35
N GLY A 73 2.37 2.09 10.35
CA GLY A 73 3.62 2.85 10.48
C GLY A 73 4.78 2.09 11.12
N ARG A 74 4.71 0.76 11.19
CA ARG A 74 5.79 -0.09 11.70
C ARG A 74 6.03 -1.28 10.79
N ALA A 75 7.26 -1.80 10.77
CA ALA A 75 7.57 -3.04 10.07
C ALA A 75 6.68 -4.18 10.63
N GLY A 76 5.93 -4.83 9.74
CA GLY A 76 5.00 -5.91 10.05
C GLY A 76 5.20 -7.12 9.14
N GLY A 77 4.25 -8.06 9.17
CA GLY A 77 4.43 -9.34 8.45
C GLY A 77 3.17 -10.02 7.93
N LEU A 78 1.98 -9.51 8.25
CA LEU A 78 0.71 -10.08 7.76
C LEU A 78 0.31 -9.42 6.44
N ALA A 79 1.01 -9.81 5.38
CA ALA A 79 0.69 -9.39 4.02
C ALA A 79 0.86 -10.56 3.05
N SER A 80 0.31 -10.38 1.86
CA SER A 80 0.53 -11.31 0.77
C SER A 80 2.02 -11.44 0.43
N THR A 81 2.41 -12.58 -0.15
CA THR A 81 3.82 -12.92 -0.39
C THR A 81 4.48 -11.95 -1.35
N GLU A 82 3.75 -11.48 -2.36
CA GLU A 82 4.18 -10.48 -3.33
C GLU A 82 4.41 -9.10 -2.72
N SER A 83 3.80 -8.79 -1.58
CA SER A 83 4.02 -7.53 -0.84
C SER A 83 5.22 -7.61 0.11
N ARG A 84 5.83 -8.80 0.26
CA ARG A 84 6.96 -9.08 1.17
C ARG A 84 8.17 -9.68 0.46
N SER A 85 8.09 -9.88 -0.86
CA SER A 85 9.17 -10.46 -1.64
C SER A 85 9.24 -9.82 -3.01
N ILE A 86 10.40 -9.23 -3.31
CA ILE A 86 10.68 -8.60 -4.60
C ILE A 86 10.53 -9.60 -5.75
N ASP A 87 10.98 -10.83 -5.56
CA ASP A 87 10.94 -11.84 -6.63
C ASP A 87 9.51 -12.30 -6.92
N GLN A 88 8.69 -12.49 -5.88
CA GLN A 88 7.26 -12.77 -6.05
C GLN A 88 6.50 -11.58 -6.65
N SER A 89 6.86 -10.34 -6.28
CA SER A 89 6.32 -9.12 -6.89
C SER A 89 6.65 -9.05 -8.39
N LYS A 90 7.91 -9.35 -8.76
CA LYS A 90 8.33 -9.45 -10.17
C LYS A 90 7.59 -10.56 -10.91
N GLU A 91 7.33 -11.69 -10.26
CA GLU A 91 6.57 -12.80 -10.85
C GLU A 91 5.12 -12.39 -11.11
N LEU A 92 4.45 -11.75 -10.14
CA LEU A 92 3.10 -11.20 -10.32
C LEU A 92 3.05 -10.18 -11.48
N TRP A 93 4.04 -9.28 -11.56
CA TRP A 93 4.15 -8.34 -12.67
C TRP A 93 4.22 -9.06 -14.01
N LYS A 94 5.14 -10.03 -14.15
CA LYS A 94 5.36 -10.75 -15.42
C LYS A 94 4.15 -11.58 -15.84
N THR A 95 3.48 -12.23 -14.89
CA THR A 95 2.45 -13.23 -15.17
C THR A 95 1.06 -12.63 -15.32
N VAL A 96 0.74 -11.60 -14.56
CA VAL A 96 -0.63 -11.04 -14.49
C VAL A 96 -0.67 -9.61 -15.02
N ILE A 97 0.19 -8.72 -14.54
CA ILE A 97 0.02 -7.29 -14.82
C ILE A 97 0.54 -6.91 -16.20
N ALA A 98 1.78 -7.26 -16.54
CA ALA A 98 2.41 -6.87 -17.80
C ALA A 98 1.61 -7.31 -19.05
N PRO A 99 1.04 -8.54 -19.12
CA PRO A 99 0.17 -8.93 -20.23
C PRO A 99 -1.06 -8.03 -20.37
N GLU A 100 -1.76 -7.71 -19.27
CA GLU A 100 -2.96 -6.88 -19.29
C GLU A 100 -2.63 -5.44 -19.71
N VAL A 101 -1.53 -4.88 -19.20
CA VAL A 101 -1.13 -3.49 -19.49
C VAL A 101 -0.45 -3.35 -20.84
N SER A 102 0.14 -4.41 -21.40
CA SER A 102 0.76 -4.38 -22.75
C SER A 102 -0.25 -4.12 -23.88
N SER A 103 -1.54 -4.29 -23.58
CA SER A 103 -2.64 -3.96 -24.49
C SER A 103 -3.15 -2.52 -24.35
N VAL A 104 -2.62 -1.76 -23.39
CA VAL A 104 -3.05 -0.41 -23.04
C VAL A 104 -1.98 0.59 -23.48
N ASP A 105 -2.39 1.64 -24.20
CA ASP A 105 -1.50 2.76 -24.51
C ASP A 105 -1.08 3.46 -23.22
N LEU A 106 0.15 3.18 -22.79
CA LEU A 106 0.74 3.82 -21.62
C LEU A 106 1.16 5.26 -21.95
N PRO A 107 1.07 6.20 -20.99
CA PRO A 107 1.57 7.55 -21.16
C PRO A 107 3.06 7.56 -21.55
N PRO A 108 3.51 8.52 -22.36
CA PRO A 108 4.92 8.65 -22.72
C PRO A 108 5.84 8.62 -21.49
N GLY A 109 6.84 7.73 -21.50
CA GLY A 109 7.81 7.55 -20.42
C GLY A 109 7.52 6.40 -19.44
N TRP A 110 6.39 5.72 -19.56
CA TRP A 110 6.07 4.51 -18.78
C TRP A 110 6.36 3.25 -19.62
N GLY A 111 6.99 2.23 -19.03
CA GLY A 111 7.26 0.94 -19.68
C GLY A 111 8.49 0.88 -20.60
N GLN A 112 9.24 1.97 -20.77
CA GLN A 112 10.54 1.92 -21.46
C GLN A 112 11.58 1.29 -20.52
N GLN A 113 11.82 -0.01 -20.70
CA GLN A 113 12.97 -0.70 -20.13
C GLN A 113 14.25 -0.01 -20.63
N ASN A 114 14.97 0.65 -19.72
CA ASN A 114 16.40 0.84 -19.89
C ASN A 114 17.02 -0.56 -20.01
N ARG A 115 17.26 -1.00 -21.24
CA ARG A 115 18.14 -2.12 -21.54
C ARG A 115 19.54 -1.70 -21.09
N LEU A 116 19.91 -2.12 -19.87
CA LEU A 116 21.30 -2.30 -19.48
C LEU A 116 21.74 -3.69 -19.95
#